data_AF-F4RMV9-F1
#
_entry.id   AF-F4RMV9-F1
#
_cell.length_a   1.000
_cell.length_b   1.000
_cell.length_c   1.000
_cell.angle_alpha   90.00
_cell.angle_beta   90.00
_cell.angle_gamma   90.00
#
_symmetry.space_group_name_H-M   'P 1'
#
loop_
_entity.id
_entity.type
_entity.pdbx_description
1 polymer ?
#
loop_
_entity_poly.entity_id
_entity_poly.type
_entity_poly.pdbx_seq_one_letter_code
_entity_poly.pdbx_strand_id
1 'polypeptide(L)'
;MDALKVSKVCVRIALVLANTTGFIPMYPDHDSVRNEAQRQKDQGFPPCHCEICEPEECEILVRNLHLFTSSNFEEGLKDPRSLDPDADYSPAGMKAAEKSGTIVNKRKKVNQSRETEDIDFLDLIHELTQVFSDHFGSIYKDQAPFPPSVLFGEIHLNKIIDHIESINTEEDLSEVIGGDALLGSIKHLLKTILDWKSDFCGEQHYKRIKEEKQISDLNNQITIERLEKQDADRKMKQLENSSDQKKKADEKARKSQEKIDERRRKHEQAESKRHKRAQDDIEKEKVKFRNQRMMQWLREGVQENDLDAKELEYQRSLERANEISHLSRSENLETV
;
A
#
# COMPACT_ATOMS: atom_id res chain seq x y z
N MET A 1 -43.34 21.61 10.67
CA MET A 1 -42.07 22.03 10.03
C MET A 1 -41.72 23.40 10.58
N ASP A 2 -40.46 23.60 10.97
CA ASP A 2 -39.97 24.88 11.48
C ASP A 2 -39.98 25.92 10.33
N ALA A 3 -40.84 26.93 10.44
CA ALA A 3 -41.04 27.92 9.38
C ALA A 3 -39.77 28.74 9.10
N LEU A 4 -38.85 28.81 10.07
CA LEU A 4 -37.55 29.46 9.88
C LEU A 4 -36.68 28.72 8.86
N LYS A 5 -36.75 27.38 8.82
CA LYS A 5 -35.93 26.53 7.92
C LYS A 5 -36.27 26.68 6.44
N VAL A 6 -37.46 27.17 6.12
CA VAL A 6 -37.93 27.34 4.74
C VAL A 6 -38.09 28.81 4.34
N SER A 7 -37.99 29.74 5.30
CA SER A 7 -38.09 31.17 5.06
C SER A 7 -36.90 31.67 4.23
N LYS A 8 -37.17 32.63 3.33
CA LYS A 8 -36.18 33.37 2.55
C LYS A 8 -35.95 34.78 3.10
N VAL A 9 -36.33 35.02 4.35
CA VAL A 9 -36.21 36.31 5.04
C VAL A 9 -35.02 36.28 5.98
N CYS A 10 -34.25 37.38 6.03
CA CYS A 10 -33.19 37.59 7.03
C CYS A 10 -33.58 37.04 8.41
N VAL A 11 -32.76 36.16 8.98
CA VAL A 11 -33.06 35.45 10.24
C VAL A 11 -33.34 36.43 11.38
N ARG A 12 -32.61 37.54 11.47
CA ARG A 12 -32.83 38.58 12.48
C ARG A 12 -34.22 39.20 12.36
N ILE A 13 -34.65 39.54 11.15
CA ILE A 13 -35.98 40.09 10.87
C ILE A 13 -37.05 39.04 11.15
N ALA A 14 -36.86 37.81 10.68
CA ALA A 14 -37.80 36.71 10.87
C ALA A 14 -38.05 36.43 12.36
N LEU A 15 -37.00 36.41 13.19
CA LEU A 15 -37.11 36.20 14.63
C LEU A 15 -37.80 37.37 15.34
N VAL A 16 -37.51 38.62 14.96
CA VAL A 16 -38.22 39.78 15.54
C VAL A 16 -39.71 39.71 15.22
N LEU A 17 -40.07 39.41 13.97
CA LEU A 17 -41.47 39.29 13.57
C LEU A 17 -42.15 38.09 14.25
N ALA A 18 -41.47 36.96 14.38
CA ALA A 18 -41.96 35.81 15.15
C ALA A 18 -42.28 36.19 16.60
N ASN A 19 -41.37 36.93 17.25
CA ASN A 19 -41.52 37.31 18.66
C ASN A 19 -42.55 38.42 18.89
N THR A 20 -42.70 39.34 17.92
CA THR A 20 -43.61 40.50 18.06
C THR A 20 -45.01 40.24 17.53
N THR A 21 -45.15 39.37 16.51
CA THR A 21 -46.41 39.13 15.80
C THR A 21 -46.83 37.66 15.76
N GLY A 22 -45.99 36.74 16.25
CA GLY A 22 -46.29 35.30 16.27
C GLY A 22 -46.18 34.61 14.91
N PHE A 23 -45.67 35.29 13.88
CA PHE A 23 -45.61 34.81 12.50
C PHE A 23 -44.21 34.98 11.89
N ILE A 24 -43.74 33.95 11.17
CA ILE A 24 -42.49 33.98 10.39
C ILE A 24 -42.85 34.16 8.91
N PRO A 25 -42.52 35.30 8.29
CA PRO A 25 -42.77 35.51 6.87
C PRO A 25 -41.87 34.61 6.01
N MET A 26 -42.43 34.09 4.92
CA MET A 26 -41.70 33.18 4.02
C MET A 26 -40.85 33.90 2.97
N TYR A 27 -41.26 35.12 2.59
CA TYR A 27 -40.68 35.86 1.48
C TYR A 27 -40.30 37.28 1.90
N PRO A 28 -39.21 37.84 1.33
CA PRO A 28 -38.71 39.17 1.68
C PRO A 28 -39.68 40.30 1.29
N ASP A 29 -40.62 40.05 0.38
CA ASP A 29 -41.55 41.06 -0.12
C ASP A 29 -42.70 41.40 0.84
N HIS A 30 -42.88 40.65 1.92
CA HIS A 30 -43.95 40.87 2.87
C HIS A 30 -43.84 42.25 3.55
N ASP A 31 -44.95 42.99 3.68
CA ASP A 31 -44.94 44.36 4.22
C ASP A 31 -44.29 44.45 5.61
N SER A 32 -44.61 43.50 6.50
CA SER A 32 -43.96 43.40 7.82
C SER A 32 -42.44 43.26 7.76
N VAL A 33 -41.90 42.56 6.75
CA VAL A 33 -40.46 42.42 6.54
C VAL A 33 -39.84 43.74 6.08
N ARG A 34 -40.49 44.44 5.16
CA ARG A 34 -40.04 45.75 4.67
C ARG A 34 -40.04 46.79 5.78
N ASN A 35 -41.10 46.83 6.58
CA ASN A 35 -41.23 47.74 7.72
C ASN A 35 -40.18 47.46 8.81
N GLU A 36 -39.96 46.18 9.12
CA GLU A 36 -38.94 45.75 10.08
C GLU A 36 -37.53 46.09 9.59
N ALA A 37 -37.23 45.81 8.32
CA ALA A 37 -35.95 46.16 7.69
C ALA A 37 -35.69 47.67 7.74
N GLN A 38 -36.73 48.48 7.46
CA GLN A 38 -36.62 49.94 7.53
C GLN A 38 -36.40 50.42 8.96
N ARG A 39 -37.14 49.89 9.95
CA ARG A 39 -36.93 50.25 11.36
C ARG A 39 -35.51 49.95 11.81
N GLN A 40 -34.95 48.79 11.45
CA GLN A 40 -33.57 48.45 11.79
C GLN A 40 -32.56 49.43 11.18
N LYS A 41 -32.79 49.89 9.93
CA LYS A 41 -31.98 50.94 9.30
C LYS A 41 -32.11 52.27 10.04
N ASP A 42 -33.33 52.69 10.36
CA ASP A 42 -33.60 53.96 11.04
C ASP A 42 -33.01 53.99 12.46
N GLN A 43 -32.94 52.83 13.11
CA GLN A 43 -32.32 52.66 14.43
C GLN A 43 -30.80 52.41 14.37
N GLY A 44 -30.19 52.42 13.19
CA GLY A 44 -28.74 52.28 13.03
C GLY A 44 -28.21 50.88 13.38
N PHE A 45 -29.00 49.83 13.17
CA PHE A 45 -28.54 48.45 13.40
C PHE A 45 -27.40 48.11 12.43
N PRO A 46 -26.41 47.29 12.86
CA PRO A 46 -25.37 46.82 11.96
C PRO A 46 -25.95 45.95 10.83
N PRO A 47 -25.24 45.83 9.70
CA PRO A 47 -25.55 44.83 8.67
C PRO A 47 -25.72 43.43 9.27
N CYS A 48 -26.54 42.61 8.62
CA CYS A 48 -26.78 41.24 9.07
C CYS A 48 -25.91 40.27 8.27
N HIS A 49 -25.18 39.40 8.97
CA HIS A 49 -24.29 38.39 8.39
C HIS A 49 -24.90 36.98 8.49
N CYS A 50 -26.23 36.85 8.38
CA CYS A 50 -26.90 35.54 8.42
C CYS A 50 -26.85 34.83 7.05
N GLU A 51 -27.16 33.53 7.04
CA GLU A 51 -27.13 32.67 5.84
C GLU A 51 -28.01 33.16 4.67
N ILE A 52 -29.00 34.01 4.94
CA ILE A 52 -29.88 34.60 3.92
C ILE A 52 -29.33 35.95 3.43
N CYS A 53 -28.62 36.70 4.27
CA CYS A 53 -28.06 38.01 3.91
C CYS A 53 -26.69 37.90 3.25
N GLU A 54 -25.88 36.93 3.68
CA GLU A 54 -24.52 36.68 3.19
C GLU A 54 -24.30 35.17 3.01
N PRO A 55 -24.93 34.56 1.98
CA PRO A 55 -24.90 33.10 1.79
C PRO A 55 -23.50 32.56 1.52
N GLU A 56 -22.68 33.28 0.74
CA GLU A 56 -21.32 32.84 0.38
C GLU A 56 -20.38 32.85 1.60
N GLU A 57 -20.46 33.89 2.44
CA GLU A 57 -19.66 33.98 3.67
C GLU A 57 -20.05 32.89 4.68
N CYS A 58 -21.35 32.62 4.81
CA CYS A 58 -21.85 31.56 5.67
C CYS A 58 -21.40 30.17 5.21
N GLU A 59 -21.32 29.91 3.90
CA GLU A 59 -20.81 28.64 3.37
C GLU A 59 -19.33 28.43 3.70
N ILE A 60 -18.51 29.48 3.55
CA ILE A 60 -17.09 29.46 3.92
C ILE A 60 -16.92 29.26 5.42
N LEU A 61 -17.74 29.94 6.24
CA LEU A 61 -17.74 29.78 7.68
C LEU A 61 -18.05 28.33 8.10
N VAL A 62 -19.07 27.71 7.53
CA VAL A 62 -19.43 26.31 7.82
C VAL A 62 -18.31 25.36 7.40
N ARG A 63 -17.70 25.58 6.22
CA ARG A 63 -16.56 24.79 5.76
C ARG A 63 -15.38 24.91 6.72
N ASN A 64 -15.06 26.12 7.17
CA ASN A 64 -13.88 26.38 7.98
C ASN A 64 -14.12 26.18 9.48
N LEU A 65 -15.35 25.89 9.91
CA LEU A 65 -15.72 25.73 11.32
C LEU A 65 -14.85 24.72 12.08
N HIS A 66 -14.37 23.67 11.39
CA HIS A 66 -13.48 22.67 11.97
C HIS A 66 -12.06 23.19 12.30
N LEU A 67 -11.68 24.35 11.77
CA LEU A 67 -10.41 25.05 12.05
C LEU A 67 -10.54 26.05 13.21
N PHE A 68 -11.75 26.23 13.74
CA PHE A 68 -11.99 27.12 14.87
C PHE A 68 -11.46 26.48 16.16
N THR A 69 -10.78 27.32 16.92
CA THR A 69 -10.20 27.06 18.23
C THR A 69 -10.58 28.22 19.14
N SER A 70 -10.47 28.03 20.45
CA SER A 70 -10.77 29.08 21.42
C SER A 70 -9.93 30.35 21.20
N SER A 71 -8.74 30.21 20.62
CA SER A 71 -7.81 31.33 20.37
C SER A 71 -8.08 32.10 19.07
N ASN A 72 -8.73 31.51 18.07
CA ASN A 72 -8.97 32.15 16.76
C ASN A 72 -10.47 32.36 16.44
N PHE A 73 -11.37 32.09 17.40
CA PHE A 73 -12.82 32.14 17.19
C PHE A 73 -13.32 33.53 16.75
N GLU A 74 -12.92 34.60 17.44
CA GLU A 74 -13.37 35.97 17.10
C GLU A 74 -12.81 36.47 15.77
N GLU A 75 -11.58 36.10 15.45
CA GLU A 75 -10.93 36.47 14.18
C GLU A 75 -11.53 35.67 13.01
N GLY A 76 -11.73 34.37 13.20
CA GLY A 76 -12.38 33.48 12.25
C GLY A 76 -13.84 33.84 11.98
N LEU A 77 -14.56 34.41 12.95
CA LEU A 77 -15.92 34.94 12.73
C LEU A 77 -15.92 36.22 11.89
N LYS A 78 -14.88 37.06 12.00
CA LYS A 78 -14.79 38.33 11.25
C LYS A 78 -14.28 38.11 9.83
N ASP A 79 -13.34 37.20 9.66
CA ASP A 79 -12.80 36.82 8.37
C ASP A 79 -12.63 35.29 8.30
N PRO A 80 -13.70 34.56 7.90
CA PRO A 80 -13.63 33.11 7.76
C PRO A 80 -12.59 32.63 6.75
N ARG A 81 -12.19 33.48 5.78
CA ARG A 81 -11.17 33.14 4.77
C ARG A 81 -9.74 33.20 5.33
N SER A 82 -9.52 33.96 6.41
CA SER A 82 -8.20 34.04 7.06
C SER A 82 -7.70 32.68 7.60
N LEU A 83 -8.63 31.76 7.88
CA LEU A 83 -8.33 30.42 8.40
C LEU A 83 -7.89 29.41 7.33
N ASP A 84 -8.19 29.64 6.05
CA ASP A 84 -7.81 28.79 4.92
C ASP A 84 -7.44 29.67 3.70
N PRO A 85 -6.16 30.09 3.57
CA PRO A 85 -5.69 30.94 2.47
C PRO A 85 -5.80 30.30 1.09
N ASP A 86 -5.93 28.97 1.02
CA ASP A 86 -6.03 28.18 -0.20
C ASP A 86 -7.48 27.86 -0.60
N ALA A 87 -8.46 28.51 0.04
CA ALA A 87 -9.87 28.44 -0.33
C ALA A 87 -10.15 29.18 -1.64
N ASP A 88 -9.56 28.71 -2.74
CA ASP A 88 -9.84 29.20 -4.09
C ASP A 88 -11.31 28.87 -4.43
N TYR A 89 -12.10 29.90 -4.74
CA TYR A 89 -13.51 29.78 -5.06
C TYR A 89 -13.67 29.19 -6.47
N SER A 90 -14.08 27.92 -6.56
CA SER A 90 -14.64 27.38 -7.79
C SER A 90 -16.09 26.93 -7.55
N PRO A 91 -17.09 27.62 -8.15
CA PRO A 91 -18.50 27.24 -8.02
C PRO A 91 -18.88 26.02 -8.89
N ALA A 92 -17.91 25.27 -9.40
CA ALA A 92 -18.15 24.08 -10.20
C ALA A 92 -17.06 23.04 -9.96
N GLY A 93 -17.29 22.10 -9.04
CA GLY A 93 -16.24 21.11 -8.80
C GLY A 93 -16.46 20.10 -7.70
N MET A 94 -17.66 19.53 -7.53
CA MET A 94 -17.77 18.19 -6.94
C MET A 94 -17.13 17.16 -7.89
N LYS A 95 -15.80 17.13 -8.11
CA LYS A 95 -15.08 15.95 -8.63
C LYS A 95 -13.63 15.90 -8.15
N ALA A 96 -13.32 14.72 -7.60
CA ALA A 96 -11.99 14.11 -7.49
C ALA A 96 -10.98 14.79 -6.55
N ALA A 97 -11.14 14.55 -5.25
CA ALA A 97 -9.97 14.39 -4.39
C ALA A 97 -9.25 13.10 -4.83
N GLU A 98 -8.12 13.30 -5.50
CA GLU A 98 -7.22 12.26 -5.94
C GLU A 98 -6.70 11.42 -4.76
N LYS A 99 -6.56 10.14 -5.03
CA LYS A 99 -6.03 9.13 -4.12
C LYS A 99 -4.56 9.45 -3.82
N SER A 100 -4.28 10.05 -2.67
CA SER A 100 -2.96 9.95 -2.04
C SER A 100 -3.05 8.93 -0.91
N GLY A 101 -2.36 7.81 -1.11
CA GLY A 101 -2.39 6.66 -0.23
C GLY A 101 -1.80 6.99 1.13
N THR A 102 -2.66 7.06 2.14
CA THR A 102 -2.25 6.92 3.54
C THR A 102 -3.33 6.14 4.29
N ILE A 103 -2.92 4.98 4.79
CA ILE A 103 -3.52 4.12 5.82
C ILE A 103 -4.96 4.49 6.18
N VAL A 104 -5.90 3.73 5.59
CA VAL A 104 -7.33 3.81 5.91
C VAL A 104 -7.56 3.24 7.31
N ASN A 105 -7.51 4.09 8.33
CA ASN A 105 -8.35 3.88 9.50
C ASN A 105 -9.79 4.08 9.04
N LYS A 106 -10.51 2.97 8.83
CA LYS A 106 -11.94 2.97 8.55
C LYS A 106 -12.67 3.54 9.76
N ARG A 107 -12.78 4.86 9.87
CA ARG A 107 -13.86 5.49 10.63
C ARG A 107 -15.14 5.13 9.88
N LYS A 108 -15.94 4.22 10.46
CA LYS A 108 -17.29 3.90 9.99
C LYS A 108 -18.00 5.23 9.75
N LYS A 109 -18.58 5.39 8.56
CA LYS A 109 -19.53 6.47 8.26
C LYS A 109 -20.72 6.29 9.22
N VAL A 110 -20.71 7.01 10.33
CA VAL A 110 -21.89 7.24 11.16
C VAL A 110 -22.76 8.21 10.38
N ASN A 111 -23.68 7.68 9.59
CA ASN A 111 -24.88 8.33 9.03
C ASN A 111 -25.60 7.33 8.11
N GLN A 112 -25.83 6.12 8.60
CA GLN A 112 -26.99 5.34 8.16
C GLN A 112 -27.96 5.39 9.33
N SER A 113 -29.12 6.01 9.11
CA SER A 113 -30.29 5.75 9.92
C SER A 113 -30.46 4.23 9.99
N ARG A 114 -30.27 3.65 11.18
CA ARG A 114 -30.61 2.25 11.42
C ARG A 114 -32.14 2.18 11.40
N GLU A 115 -32.71 2.11 10.20
CA GLU A 115 -34.06 1.61 10.05
C GLU A 115 -34.02 0.14 10.47
N THR A 116 -34.34 -0.09 11.76
CA THR A 116 -34.84 -1.34 12.32
C THR A 116 -34.04 -2.61 12.01
N GLU A 117 -33.10 -3.03 12.88
CA GLU A 117 -32.67 -4.46 12.89
C GLU A 117 -31.85 -4.89 14.12
N ASP A 118 -32.04 -4.25 15.27
CA ASP A 118 -31.40 -4.65 16.53
C ASP A 118 -32.50 -4.98 17.55
N ILE A 119 -33.23 -6.07 17.27
CA ILE A 119 -34.32 -6.59 18.13
C ILE A 119 -33.83 -6.72 19.58
N ASP A 120 -32.56 -7.10 19.74
CA ASP A 120 -31.86 -7.26 21.02
C ASP A 120 -31.87 -6.01 21.91
N PHE A 121 -31.98 -4.84 21.30
CA PHE A 121 -31.88 -3.55 21.98
C PHE A 121 -33.22 -2.81 22.09
N LEU A 122 -34.32 -3.34 21.54
CA LEU A 122 -35.61 -2.67 21.58
C LEU A 122 -36.07 -2.38 23.01
N ASP A 123 -35.92 -3.36 23.90
CA ASP A 123 -36.27 -3.22 25.31
C ASP A 123 -35.38 -2.15 25.99
N LEU A 124 -34.07 -2.18 25.75
CA LEU A 124 -33.14 -1.19 26.27
C LEU A 124 -33.47 0.22 25.76
N ILE A 125 -33.74 0.38 24.47
CA ILE A 125 -34.10 1.66 23.85
C ILE A 125 -35.36 2.21 24.50
N HIS A 126 -36.37 1.36 24.70
CA HIS A 126 -37.62 1.74 25.34
C HIS A 126 -37.39 2.18 26.78
N GLU A 127 -36.65 1.39 27.57
CA GLU A 127 -36.33 1.70 28.96
C GLU A 127 -35.52 2.99 29.11
N LEU A 128 -34.49 3.20 28.29
CA LEU A 128 -33.68 4.43 28.32
C LEU A 128 -34.52 5.66 27.99
N THR A 129 -35.40 5.55 26.99
CA THR A 129 -36.32 6.64 26.61
C THR A 129 -37.29 6.95 27.74
N GLN A 130 -37.82 5.92 28.39
CA GLN A 130 -38.78 6.06 29.49
C GLN A 130 -38.11 6.69 30.71
N VAL A 131 -36.95 6.17 31.14
CA VAL A 131 -36.20 6.67 32.29
C VAL A 131 -35.78 8.12 32.11
N PHE A 132 -35.34 8.51 30.91
CA PHE A 132 -35.03 9.91 30.62
C PHE A 132 -36.28 10.79 30.65
N SER A 133 -37.38 10.32 30.06
CA SER A 133 -38.64 11.07 30.02
C SER A 133 -39.24 11.28 31.41
N ASP A 134 -39.16 10.28 32.28
CA ASP A 134 -39.62 10.36 33.66
C ASP A 134 -38.74 11.33 34.47
N HIS A 135 -37.41 11.28 34.31
CA HIS A 135 -36.50 12.23 34.94
C HIS A 135 -36.74 13.66 34.46
N PHE A 136 -36.93 13.85 33.15
CA PHE A 136 -37.30 15.12 32.55
C PHE A 136 -38.61 15.67 33.11
N GLY A 137 -39.65 14.83 33.20
CA GLY A 137 -40.94 15.20 33.78
C GLY A 137 -40.84 15.54 35.28
N SER A 138 -39.94 14.89 36.02
CA SER A 138 -39.71 15.21 37.43
C SER A 138 -39.14 16.62 37.64
N ILE A 139 -38.29 17.08 36.71
CA ILE A 139 -37.62 18.38 36.78
C ILE A 139 -38.50 19.49 36.21
N TYR A 140 -39.05 19.30 35.01
CA TYR A 140 -39.77 20.36 34.29
C TYR A 140 -41.29 20.30 34.46
N LYS A 141 -41.86 19.15 34.86
CA LYS A 141 -43.32 18.92 34.93
C LYS A 141 -43.99 19.35 33.63
N ASP A 142 -45.08 20.10 33.70
CA ASP A 142 -45.82 20.62 32.53
C ASP A 142 -45.26 21.94 31.97
N GLN A 143 -44.11 22.41 32.47
CA GLN A 143 -43.56 23.72 32.10
C GLN A 143 -42.48 23.66 31.01
N ALA A 144 -42.14 22.47 30.51
CA ALA A 144 -41.18 22.31 29.44
C ALA A 144 -41.72 22.87 28.11
N PRO A 145 -40.99 23.79 27.43
CA PRO A 145 -41.40 24.31 26.12
C PRO A 145 -41.11 23.33 24.97
N PHE A 146 -40.48 22.19 25.24
CA PHE A 146 -40.10 21.18 24.26
C PHE A 146 -40.15 19.76 24.87
N PRO A 147 -40.29 18.72 24.04
CA PRO A 147 -40.33 17.34 24.52
C PRO A 147 -38.93 16.81 24.92
N PRO A 148 -38.85 15.76 25.77
CA PRO A 148 -37.59 15.14 26.18
C PRO A 148 -36.73 14.69 24.99
N SER A 149 -37.37 14.30 23.89
CA SER A 149 -36.73 13.83 22.65
C SER A 149 -35.78 14.84 22.01
N VAL A 150 -35.92 16.13 22.32
CA VAL A 150 -35.01 17.18 21.85
C VAL A 150 -33.65 17.10 22.55
N LEU A 151 -33.63 16.72 23.83
CA LEU A 151 -32.39 16.58 24.61
C LEU A 151 -31.81 15.17 24.51
N PHE A 152 -32.66 14.15 24.53
CA PHE A 152 -32.25 12.77 24.46
C PHE A 152 -33.18 12.01 23.52
N GLY A 153 -32.63 11.50 22.42
CA GLY A 153 -33.39 10.97 21.32
C GLY A 153 -32.56 9.95 20.55
N GLU A 154 -33.01 9.62 19.34
CA GLU A 154 -32.47 8.51 18.55
C GLU A 154 -30.95 8.57 18.34
N ILE A 155 -30.39 9.77 18.14
CA ILE A 155 -28.94 9.97 17.98
C ILE A 155 -28.19 9.50 19.23
N HIS A 156 -28.68 9.84 20.42
CA HIS A 156 -28.05 9.46 21.68
C HIS A 156 -28.22 7.97 21.95
N LEU A 157 -29.40 7.41 21.67
CA LEU A 157 -29.70 5.99 21.78
C LEU A 157 -28.78 5.15 20.88
N ASN A 158 -28.65 5.53 19.61
CA ASN A 158 -27.77 4.85 18.66
C ASN A 158 -26.30 4.88 19.10
N LYS A 159 -25.83 6.02 19.63
CA LYS A 159 -24.48 6.11 20.20
C LYS A 159 -24.29 5.18 21.39
N ILE A 160 -25.27 5.11 22.29
CA ILE A 160 -25.22 4.18 23.44
C ILE A 160 -25.14 2.74 22.96
N ILE A 161 -25.95 2.35 21.96
CA ILE A 161 -25.93 0.99 21.40
C ILE A 161 -24.58 0.68 20.74
N ASP A 162 -24.06 1.61 19.93
CA ASP A 162 -22.76 1.44 19.25
C ASP A 162 -21.60 1.27 20.24
N HIS A 163 -21.71 1.84 21.44
CA HIS A 163 -20.70 1.84 22.48
C HIS A 163 -21.09 1.02 23.73
N ILE A 164 -22.13 0.17 23.62
CA ILE A 164 -22.72 -0.51 24.77
C ILE A 164 -21.69 -1.36 25.52
N GLU A 165 -20.78 -2.01 24.80
CA GLU A 165 -19.72 -2.84 25.39
C GLU A 165 -18.77 -2.03 26.29
N SER A 166 -18.47 -0.78 25.91
CA SER A 166 -17.50 0.08 26.59
C SER A 166 -18.07 0.86 27.78
N ILE A 167 -19.38 1.08 27.86
CA ILE A 167 -19.98 1.93 28.90
C ILE A 167 -20.07 1.20 30.24
N ASN A 168 -19.24 1.55 31.22
CA ASN A 168 -19.29 0.94 32.57
C ASN A 168 -19.34 1.98 33.70
N THR A 169 -18.99 3.22 33.40
CA THR A 169 -18.92 4.33 34.35
C THR A 169 -19.75 5.54 33.88
N GLU A 170 -19.98 6.50 34.77
CA GLU A 170 -20.67 7.74 34.43
C GLU A 170 -19.85 8.56 33.43
N GLU A 171 -18.52 8.52 33.55
CA GLU A 171 -17.59 9.15 32.62
C GLU A 171 -17.68 8.56 31.21
N ASP A 172 -17.73 7.22 31.08
CA ASP A 172 -17.86 6.56 29.77
C ASP A 172 -19.16 6.98 29.08
N LEU A 173 -20.27 6.98 29.82
CA LEU A 173 -21.57 7.36 29.27
C LEU A 173 -21.58 8.84 28.89
N SER A 174 -21.02 9.71 29.75
CA SER A 174 -20.86 11.14 29.49
C SER A 174 -20.10 11.40 28.20
N GLU A 175 -18.99 10.70 27.98
CA GLU A 175 -18.18 10.83 26.76
C GLU A 175 -18.97 10.40 25.50
N VAL A 176 -19.75 9.31 25.60
CA VAL A 176 -20.55 8.80 24.49
C VAL A 176 -21.68 9.77 24.11
N ILE A 177 -22.44 10.27 25.09
CA ILE A 177 -23.60 11.12 24.80
C ILE A 177 -23.26 12.61 24.66
N GLY A 178 -22.08 13.04 25.12
CA GLY A 178 -21.61 14.43 25.05
C GLY A 178 -21.93 15.26 26.30
N GLY A 179 -21.96 14.63 27.47
CA GLY A 179 -22.24 15.27 28.75
C GLY A 179 -23.68 15.09 29.24
N ASP A 180 -23.93 15.58 30.45
CA ASP A 180 -25.24 15.45 31.11
C ASP A 180 -26.18 16.52 30.56
N ALA A 181 -27.04 16.15 29.61
CA ALA A 181 -28.04 17.07 29.05
C ALA A 181 -29.02 17.58 30.11
N LEU A 182 -29.21 16.82 31.20
CA LEU A 182 -30.07 17.14 32.32
C LEU A 182 -29.45 16.63 33.61
N LEU A 183 -29.11 17.52 34.55
CA LEU A 183 -28.45 17.16 35.82
C LEU A 183 -29.00 15.88 36.45
N GLY A 184 -28.12 14.88 36.60
CA GLY A 184 -28.43 13.57 37.17
C GLY A 184 -28.97 12.55 36.17
N SER A 185 -29.16 12.89 34.90
CA SER A 185 -29.72 11.96 33.90
C SER A 185 -28.74 10.82 33.58
N ILE A 186 -27.45 11.12 33.50
CA ILE A 186 -26.38 10.11 33.31
C ILE A 186 -26.46 9.00 34.34
N LYS A 187 -26.75 9.31 35.62
CA LYS A 187 -26.83 8.30 36.69
C LYS A 187 -27.96 7.32 36.46
N HIS A 188 -29.14 7.82 36.10
CA HIS A 188 -30.31 7.01 35.84
C HIS A 188 -30.11 6.16 34.58
N LEU A 189 -29.58 6.75 33.51
CA LEU A 189 -29.29 6.05 32.26
C LEU A 189 -28.22 4.97 32.44
N LEU A 190 -27.12 5.27 33.13
CA LEU A 190 -26.05 4.30 33.40
C LEU A 190 -26.59 3.11 34.18
N LYS A 191 -27.42 3.35 35.19
CA LYS A 191 -28.04 2.28 35.96
C LYS A 191 -28.85 1.35 35.05
N THR A 192 -29.72 1.89 34.19
CA THR A 192 -30.48 1.11 33.21
C THR A 192 -29.59 0.30 32.28
N ILE A 193 -28.47 0.87 31.81
CA ILE A 193 -27.49 0.15 30.98
C ILE A 193 -26.87 -1.02 31.74
N LEU A 194 -26.43 -0.81 32.98
CA LEU A 194 -25.80 -1.85 33.80
C LEU A 194 -26.78 -2.97 34.18
N ASP A 195 -28.02 -2.61 34.48
CA ASP A 195 -29.11 -3.56 34.75
C ASP A 195 -29.34 -4.42 33.49
N TRP A 196 -29.52 -3.79 32.32
CA TRP A 196 -29.70 -4.53 31.06
C TRP A 196 -28.53 -5.45 30.71
N LYS A 197 -27.27 -5.00 30.94
CA LYS A 197 -26.08 -5.83 30.72
C LYS A 197 -26.06 -7.09 31.58
N SER A 198 -26.65 -7.02 32.76
CA SER A 198 -26.72 -8.11 33.73
C SER A 198 -27.94 -9.01 33.51
N ASP A 199 -28.91 -8.54 32.73
CA ASP A 199 -30.13 -9.27 32.41
C ASP A 199 -29.92 -10.29 31.27
N PHE A 200 -30.92 -11.15 31.08
CA PHE A 200 -30.90 -12.21 30.09
C PHE A 200 -30.60 -11.71 28.67
N CYS A 201 -31.19 -10.58 28.26
CA CYS A 201 -30.98 -9.99 26.95
C CYS A 201 -29.53 -9.53 26.74
N GLY A 202 -28.96 -8.84 27.73
CA GLY A 202 -27.56 -8.43 27.73
C GLY A 202 -26.60 -9.61 27.69
N GLU A 203 -26.82 -10.63 28.55
CA GLU A 203 -25.99 -11.84 28.52
C GLU A 203 -26.02 -12.56 27.16
N GLN A 204 -27.20 -12.64 26.53
CA GLN A 204 -27.35 -13.28 25.24
C GLN A 204 -26.62 -12.50 24.14
N HIS A 205 -26.68 -11.17 24.19
CA HIS A 205 -25.94 -10.29 23.28
C HIS A 205 -24.42 -10.51 23.38
N TYR A 206 -23.86 -10.52 24.60
CA TYR A 206 -22.43 -10.77 24.79
C TYR A 206 -22.00 -12.19 24.37
N LYS A 207 -22.86 -13.19 24.53
CA LYS A 207 -22.61 -14.55 24.01
C LYS A 207 -22.51 -14.55 22.49
N ARG A 208 -23.46 -13.91 21.79
CA ARG A 208 -23.43 -13.79 20.32
C ARG A 208 -22.17 -13.09 19.82
N ILE A 209 -21.80 -11.95 20.41
CA ILE A 209 -20.57 -11.22 20.04
C ILE A 209 -19.33 -12.09 20.20
N LYS A 210 -19.24 -12.85 21.31
CA LYS A 210 -18.13 -13.76 21.55
C LYS A 210 -18.07 -14.88 20.50
N GLU A 211 -19.20 -15.46 20.14
CA GLU A 211 -19.31 -16.49 19.10
C GLU A 211 -18.93 -15.94 17.72
N GLU A 212 -19.42 -14.75 17.34
CA GLU A 212 -19.06 -14.09 16.10
C GLU A 212 -17.56 -13.79 16.00
N LYS A 213 -16.96 -13.33 17.10
CA LYS A 213 -15.52 -13.10 17.18
C LYS A 213 -14.74 -14.40 17.00
N GLN A 214 -15.17 -15.48 17.63
CA GLN A 214 -14.54 -16.81 17.46
C GLN A 214 -14.65 -17.30 16.01
N ILE A 215 -15.80 -17.13 15.37
CA ILE A 215 -16.01 -17.48 13.97
C ILE A 215 -15.10 -16.64 13.06
N SER A 216 -15.02 -15.33 13.31
CA SER A 216 -14.12 -14.43 12.59
C SER A 216 -12.66 -14.83 12.74
N ASP A 217 -12.22 -15.17 13.96
CA ASP A 217 -10.85 -15.60 14.25
C ASP A 217 -10.51 -16.92 13.54
N LEU A 218 -11.44 -17.89 13.53
CA LEU A 218 -11.30 -19.14 12.78
C LEU A 218 -11.19 -18.88 11.26
N ASN A 219 -12.04 -18.01 10.72
CA ASN A 219 -11.98 -17.64 9.29
C ASN A 219 -10.67 -16.95 8.92
N ASN A 220 -10.15 -16.09 9.81
CA ASN A 220 -8.85 -15.45 9.63
C ASN A 220 -7.71 -16.47 9.65
N GLN A 221 -7.74 -17.44 10.57
CA GLN A 221 -6.76 -18.54 10.63
C GLN A 221 -6.78 -19.39 9.36
N ILE A 222 -7.96 -19.81 8.89
CA ILE A 222 -8.12 -20.56 7.64
C ILE A 222 -7.57 -19.76 6.46
N THR A 223 -7.78 -18.45 6.44
CA THR A 223 -7.27 -17.57 5.39
C THR A 223 -5.74 -17.49 5.42
N ILE A 224 -5.14 -17.34 6.60
CA ILE A 224 -3.69 -17.32 6.77
C ILE A 224 -3.08 -18.65 6.29
N GLU A 225 -3.61 -19.79 6.73
CA GLU A 225 -3.12 -21.12 6.35
C GLU A 225 -3.18 -21.33 4.82
N ARG A 226 -4.27 -20.87 4.18
CA ARG A 226 -4.42 -20.92 2.72
C ARG A 226 -3.35 -20.09 2.02
N LEU A 227 -3.02 -18.90 2.52
CA LEU A 227 -1.99 -18.04 1.94
C LEU A 227 -0.60 -18.64 2.11
N GLU A 228 -0.28 -19.18 3.28
CA GLU A 228 0.99 -19.85 3.55
C GLU A 228 1.21 -21.06 2.62
N LYS A 229 0.17 -21.87 2.41
CA LYS A 229 0.23 -22.99 1.47
C LYS A 229 0.46 -22.53 0.03
N GLN A 230 -0.20 -21.46 -0.40
CA GLN A 230 0.04 -20.90 -1.73
C GLN A 230 1.46 -20.37 -1.90
N ASP A 231 2.03 -19.74 -0.87
CA ASP A 231 3.40 -19.25 -0.91
C ASP A 231 4.43 -20.39 -0.89
N ALA A 232 4.17 -21.47 -0.14
CA ALA A 232 4.97 -22.69 -0.19
C ALA A 232 4.95 -23.34 -1.58
N ASP A 233 3.77 -23.48 -2.19
CA ASP A 233 3.62 -24.03 -3.55
C ASP A 233 4.35 -23.16 -4.60
N ARG A 234 4.28 -21.84 -4.47
CA ARG A 234 5.00 -20.90 -5.36
C ARG A 234 6.52 -21.05 -5.21
N LYS A 235 7.04 -21.14 -3.98
CA LYS A 235 8.47 -21.37 -3.72
C LYS A 235 8.94 -22.71 -4.27
N MET A 236 8.16 -23.78 -4.07
CA MET A 236 8.47 -25.10 -4.62
C MET A 236 8.54 -25.09 -6.15
N LYS A 237 7.54 -24.50 -6.83
CA LYS A 237 7.57 -24.35 -8.29
C LYS A 237 8.74 -23.51 -8.80
N GLN A 238 9.14 -22.47 -8.06
CA GLN A 238 10.33 -21.68 -8.41
C GLN A 238 11.62 -22.51 -8.29
N LEU A 239 11.75 -23.31 -7.23
CA LEU A 239 12.89 -24.21 -7.04
C LEU A 239 12.95 -25.29 -8.12
N GLU A 240 11.81 -25.91 -8.46
CA GLU A 240 11.72 -26.89 -9.55
C GLU A 240 12.13 -26.26 -10.89
N ASN A 241 11.57 -25.10 -11.24
CA ASN A 241 11.92 -24.38 -12.46
C ASN A 241 13.41 -24.02 -12.50
N SER A 242 13.99 -23.56 -11.39
CA SER A 242 15.42 -23.25 -11.31
C SER A 242 16.29 -24.50 -11.46
N SER A 243 15.88 -25.64 -10.90
CA SER A 243 16.59 -26.92 -11.01
C SER A 243 16.56 -27.42 -12.45
N ASP A 244 15.41 -27.36 -13.12
CA ASP A 244 15.27 -27.76 -14.52
C ASP A 244 16.05 -26.84 -15.48
N GLN A 245 16.08 -25.53 -15.21
CA GLN A 245 16.93 -24.60 -15.95
C GLN A 245 18.42 -24.94 -15.77
N LYS A 246 18.85 -25.25 -14.55
CA LYS A 246 20.24 -25.65 -14.27
C LYS A 246 20.61 -26.95 -14.99
N LYS A 247 19.77 -27.98 -14.92
CA LYS A 247 19.97 -29.24 -15.66
C LYS A 247 20.08 -29.02 -17.17
N LYS A 248 19.22 -28.16 -17.75
CA LYS A 248 19.28 -27.81 -19.18
C LYS A 248 20.57 -27.05 -19.53
N ALA A 249 21.03 -26.15 -18.65
CA ALA A 249 22.29 -25.43 -18.83
C ALA A 249 23.50 -26.38 -18.77
N ASP A 250 23.54 -27.27 -17.78
CA ASP A 250 24.62 -28.26 -17.61
C ASP A 250 24.69 -29.23 -18.80
N GLU A 251 23.55 -29.70 -19.29
CA GLU A 251 23.49 -30.56 -20.48
C GLU A 251 23.98 -29.84 -21.75
N LYS A 252 23.64 -28.56 -21.90
CA LYS A 252 24.12 -27.73 -23.02
C LYS A 252 25.63 -27.47 -22.91
N ALA A 253 26.14 -27.23 -21.70
CA ALA A 253 27.56 -27.06 -21.44
C ALA A 253 28.34 -28.35 -21.76
N ARG A 254 27.84 -29.51 -21.32
CA ARG A 254 28.43 -30.83 -21.61
C ARG A 254 28.53 -31.09 -23.12
N LYS A 255 27.44 -30.89 -23.85
CA LYS A 255 27.43 -31.03 -25.33
C LYS A 255 28.36 -30.06 -26.03
N SER A 256 28.51 -28.84 -25.50
CA SER A 256 29.46 -27.87 -26.03
C SER A 256 30.89 -28.32 -25.81
N GLN A 257 31.20 -28.83 -24.60
CA GLN A 257 32.52 -29.33 -24.26
C GLN A 257 32.91 -30.54 -25.09
N GLU A 258 32.01 -31.52 -25.28
CA GLU A 258 32.22 -32.68 -26.14
C GLU A 258 32.59 -32.27 -27.58
N LYS A 259 31.92 -31.25 -28.13
CA LYS A 259 32.24 -30.71 -29.47
C LYS A 259 33.62 -30.05 -29.52
N ILE A 260 34.02 -29.34 -28.46
CA ILE A 260 35.35 -28.72 -28.36
C ILE A 260 36.42 -29.82 -28.29
N ASP A 261 36.21 -30.84 -27.47
CA ASP A 261 37.15 -31.95 -27.29
C ASP A 261 37.26 -32.80 -28.57
N GLU A 262 36.16 -33.03 -29.28
CA GLU A 262 36.18 -33.72 -30.58
C GLU A 262 36.97 -32.93 -31.63
N ARG A 263 36.79 -31.60 -31.69
CA ARG A 263 37.58 -30.73 -32.57
C ARG A 263 39.06 -30.77 -32.22
N ARG A 264 39.40 -30.76 -30.93
CA ARG A 264 40.78 -30.86 -30.44
C ARG A 264 41.41 -32.19 -30.87
N ARG A 265 40.73 -33.32 -30.65
CA ARG A 265 41.20 -34.65 -31.08
C ARG A 265 41.42 -34.73 -32.58
N LYS A 266 40.52 -34.16 -33.39
CA LYS A 266 40.67 -34.08 -34.85
C LYS A 266 41.89 -33.24 -35.25
N HIS A 267 42.14 -32.12 -34.56
CA HIS A 267 43.31 -31.28 -34.80
C HIS A 267 44.61 -32.02 -34.45
N GLU A 268 44.70 -32.63 -33.26
CA GLU A 268 45.86 -33.41 -32.83
C GLU A 268 46.16 -34.58 -33.79
N GLN A 269 45.13 -35.30 -34.24
CA GLN A 269 45.30 -36.36 -35.25
C GLN A 269 45.79 -35.81 -36.59
N ALA A 270 45.32 -34.64 -37.02
CA ALA A 270 45.77 -34.00 -38.25
C ALA A 270 47.24 -33.55 -38.14
N GLU A 271 47.63 -32.96 -36.99
CA GLU A 271 49.01 -32.59 -36.71
C GLU A 271 49.94 -33.81 -36.65
N SER A 272 49.55 -34.87 -35.96
CA SER A 272 50.32 -36.12 -35.91
C SER A 272 50.54 -36.71 -37.31
N LYS A 273 49.50 -36.71 -38.17
CA LYS A 273 49.61 -37.13 -39.57
C LYS A 273 50.53 -36.22 -40.38
N ARG A 274 50.48 -34.91 -40.16
CA ARG A 274 51.39 -33.94 -40.81
C ARG A 274 52.84 -34.18 -40.40
N HIS A 275 53.09 -34.38 -39.11
CA HIS A 275 54.42 -34.67 -38.59
C HIS A 275 54.99 -35.96 -39.17
N LYS A 276 54.18 -37.03 -39.24
CA LYS A 276 54.59 -38.30 -39.86
C LYS A 276 54.94 -38.14 -41.34
N ARG A 277 54.12 -37.41 -42.12
CA ARG A 277 54.42 -37.13 -43.54
C ARG A 277 55.71 -36.33 -43.71
N ALA A 278 55.93 -35.32 -42.87
CA ALA A 278 57.15 -34.54 -42.89
C ALA A 278 58.39 -35.43 -42.60
N GLN A 279 58.28 -36.35 -41.64
CA GLN A 279 59.34 -37.32 -41.36
C GLN A 279 59.58 -38.27 -42.55
N ASP A 280 58.52 -38.81 -43.14
CA ASP A 280 58.61 -39.71 -44.31
C ASP A 280 59.27 -39.00 -45.51
N ASP A 281 58.97 -37.71 -45.72
CA ASP A 281 59.56 -36.91 -46.80
C ASP A 281 61.04 -36.58 -46.54
N ILE A 282 61.42 -36.28 -45.29
CA ILE A 282 62.83 -36.13 -44.88
C ILE A 282 63.60 -37.43 -45.14
N GLU A 283 63.01 -38.58 -44.80
CA GLU A 283 63.68 -39.88 -45.00
C GLU A 283 63.86 -40.21 -46.48
N LYS A 284 62.86 -39.92 -47.32
CA LYS A 284 62.99 -40.06 -48.79
C LYS A 284 64.09 -39.16 -49.34
N GLU A 285 64.19 -37.91 -48.88
CA GLU A 285 65.27 -36.99 -49.25
C GLU A 285 66.64 -37.55 -48.86
N LYS A 286 66.81 -38.06 -47.63
CA LYS A 286 68.06 -38.70 -47.19
C LYS A 286 68.46 -39.87 -48.09
N VAL A 287 67.51 -40.75 -48.44
CA VAL A 287 67.76 -41.88 -49.34
C VAL A 287 68.16 -41.40 -50.74
N LYS A 288 67.49 -40.37 -51.28
CA LYS A 288 67.88 -39.76 -52.56
C LYS A 288 69.31 -39.21 -52.52
N PHE A 289 69.67 -38.45 -51.49
CA PHE A 289 71.02 -37.91 -51.34
C PHE A 289 72.07 -39.02 -51.18
N ARG A 290 71.78 -40.07 -50.41
CA ARG A 290 72.64 -41.25 -50.32
C ARG A 290 72.85 -41.87 -51.70
N ASN A 291 71.77 -42.13 -52.44
CA ASN A 291 71.86 -42.72 -53.77
C ASN A 291 72.65 -41.81 -54.75
N GLN A 292 72.45 -40.49 -54.69
CA GLN A 292 73.23 -39.54 -55.50
C GLN A 292 74.73 -39.60 -55.18
N ARG A 293 75.11 -39.67 -53.89
CA ARG A 293 76.51 -39.83 -53.47
C ARG A 293 77.11 -41.13 -53.98
N MET A 294 76.40 -42.25 -53.82
CA MET A 294 76.85 -43.56 -54.29
C MET A 294 77.10 -43.54 -55.81
N MET A 295 76.19 -42.94 -56.59
CA MET A 295 76.35 -42.77 -58.03
C MET A 295 77.52 -41.83 -58.41
N GLN A 296 77.82 -40.84 -57.58
CA GLN A 296 78.99 -39.98 -57.78
C GLN A 296 80.29 -40.74 -57.53
N TRP A 297 80.40 -41.52 -56.46
CA TRP A 297 81.60 -42.33 -56.18
C TRP A 297 81.86 -43.40 -57.25
N LEU A 298 80.81 -44.01 -57.79
CA LEU A 298 80.91 -44.90 -58.96
C LEU A 298 81.51 -44.19 -60.17
N ARG A 299 81.10 -42.93 -60.45
CA ARG A 299 81.67 -42.11 -61.54
C ARG A 299 83.13 -41.72 -61.29
N GLU A 300 83.52 -41.56 -60.02
CA GLU A 300 84.89 -41.26 -59.60
C GLU A 300 85.81 -42.50 -59.59
N GLY A 301 85.30 -43.68 -59.97
CA GLY A 301 86.10 -44.90 -60.15
C GLY A 301 86.19 -45.79 -58.90
N VAL A 302 85.37 -45.55 -57.87
CA VAL A 302 85.26 -46.44 -56.71
C VAL A 302 84.58 -47.74 -57.13
N GLN A 303 85.17 -48.89 -56.77
CA GLN A 303 84.60 -50.21 -57.06
C GLN A 303 83.32 -50.43 -56.25
N GLU A 304 82.36 -51.15 -56.82
CA GLU A 304 81.02 -51.37 -56.21
C GLU A 304 81.10 -51.99 -54.81
N ASN A 305 82.07 -52.89 -54.59
CA ASN A 305 82.30 -53.56 -53.31
C ASN A 305 82.78 -52.62 -52.18
N ASP A 306 83.29 -51.43 -52.51
CA ASP A 306 83.86 -50.48 -51.54
C ASP A 306 82.91 -49.30 -51.24
N LEU A 307 81.74 -49.23 -51.88
CA LEU A 307 80.82 -48.10 -51.73
C LEU A 307 80.23 -47.98 -50.32
N ASP A 308 79.90 -49.11 -49.68
CA ASP A 308 79.37 -49.11 -48.32
C ASP A 308 80.42 -48.65 -47.29
N ALA A 309 81.70 -48.98 -47.53
CA ALA A 309 82.81 -48.50 -46.70
C ALA A 309 82.99 -46.97 -46.82
N LYS A 310 82.87 -46.43 -48.04
CA LYS A 310 82.88 -44.98 -48.32
C LYS A 310 81.68 -44.25 -47.68
N GLU A 311 80.48 -44.83 -47.74
CA GLU A 311 79.30 -44.22 -47.09
C GLU A 311 79.44 -44.20 -45.56
N LEU A 312 80.00 -45.26 -44.95
CA LEU A 312 80.26 -45.31 -43.52
C LEU A 312 81.29 -44.25 -43.08
N GLU A 313 82.33 -44.03 -43.89
CA GLU A 313 83.33 -43.00 -43.62
C GLU A 313 82.74 -41.58 -43.72
N TYR A 314 81.84 -41.36 -44.69
CA TYR A 314 81.07 -40.12 -44.81
C TYR A 314 80.12 -39.90 -43.62
N GLN A 315 79.44 -40.93 -43.14
CA GLN A 315 78.60 -40.82 -41.93
C GLN A 315 79.43 -40.47 -40.70
N ARG A 316 80.59 -41.12 -40.52
CA ARG A 316 81.54 -40.80 -39.45
C ARG A 316 82.14 -39.40 -39.56
N SER A 317 82.24 -38.83 -40.77
CA SER A 317 82.69 -37.45 -40.94
C SER A 317 81.58 -36.44 -40.60
N LEU A 318 80.33 -36.74 -40.95
CA LEU A 318 79.16 -35.97 -40.53
C LEU A 318 78.94 -36.00 -39.01
N GLU A 319 79.10 -37.16 -38.36
CA GLU A 319 79.01 -37.30 -36.90
C GLU A 319 80.06 -36.42 -36.22
N ARG A 320 81.32 -36.51 -36.68
CA ARG A 320 82.40 -35.64 -36.19
C ARG A 320 82.10 -34.15 -36.41
N ALA A 321 81.56 -33.78 -37.57
CA ALA A 321 81.19 -32.40 -37.86
C ALA A 321 80.03 -31.90 -36.98
N ASN A 322 79.02 -32.75 -36.71
CA ASN A 322 77.90 -32.43 -35.84
C ASN A 322 78.33 -32.29 -34.38
N GLU A 323 79.21 -33.18 -33.89
CA GLU A 323 79.81 -33.09 -32.55
C GLU A 323 80.59 -31.79 -32.36
N ILE A 324 81.39 -31.40 -33.35
CA ILE A 324 82.11 -30.11 -33.36
C ILE A 324 81.12 -28.94 -33.35
N SER A 325 80.02 -29.01 -34.10
CA SER A 325 79.00 -27.96 -34.11
C SER A 325 78.26 -27.86 -32.76
N HIS A 326 77.98 -28.99 -32.10
CA HIS A 326 77.31 -29.04 -30.80
C HIS A 326 78.19 -28.45 -29.70
N LEU A 327 79.50 -28.76 -29.71
CA LEU A 327 80.49 -28.19 -28.81
C LEU A 327 80.62 -26.66 -28.99
N SER A 328 80.65 -26.18 -30.24
CA SER A 328 80.68 -24.73 -30.53
C SER A 328 79.40 -23.99 -30.10
N ARG A 329 78.26 -24.70 -30.03
CA ARG A 329 76.98 -24.12 -29.62
C ARG A 329 76.78 -24.15 -28.11
N SER A 330 77.38 -25.12 -27.39
CA SER A 330 77.45 -25.12 -25.93
C SER A 330 78.44 -24.10 -25.39
N GLU A 331 79.59 -23.88 -26.05
CA GLU A 331 80.57 -22.86 -25.64
C GLU A 331 80.01 -21.43 -25.75
N ASN A 332 79.09 -21.17 -26.69
CA ASN A 332 78.38 -19.90 -26.82
C ASN A 332 77.22 -19.70 -25.81
N LEU A 333 76.81 -20.75 -25.07
CA LEU A 333 75.80 -20.67 -24.01
C LEU A 333 76.42 -20.53 -22.61
N GLU A 334 77.72 -20.79 -22.46
CA GLU A 334 78.47 -20.59 -21.20
C GLU A 334 79.19 -19.23 -21.12
N THR A 335 79.10 -18.39 -22.16
CA THR A 335 79.68 -17.03 -22.21
C THR A 335 78.65 -15.89 -22.25
N VAL A 336 77.40 -16.16 -21.87
CA VAL A 336 76.36 -15.17 -21.54
C VAL A 336 75.92 -15.40 -20.11
#